data_AF-A0A1B9E275-F1
#
_entry.id   AF-A0A1B9E275-F1
#
_cell.length_a   1.000
_cell.length_b   1.000
_cell.length_c   1.000
_cell.angle_alpha   90.00
_cell.angle_beta   90.00
_cell.angle_gamma   90.00
#
_symmetry.space_group_name_H-M   'P 1'
#
loop_
_entity.id
_entity.type
_entity.pdbx_description
1 polymer ?
#
loop_
_entity_poly.entity_id
_entity_poly.type
_entity_poly.pdbx_seq_one_letter_code
_entity_poly.pdbx_strand_id
1 'polypeptide(L)'
;MRHLKILILLLLNLSLQAQNYCVNFTDFVNDFSDSKFPIELKKLLKESDADYLTAWNHLKRGGLDFETRTNPELLKKLRVDLDNTKYGLQEIFEADTEEILIWKQLKDDPFYNGELIKETTDPKLLKWKDREFFKAVTKKGDDFEIAMLNKVKARTGPEYEKLKELIPDIDQRKLVSQMQFCLPGFLPPCNAKGEFFIADQVWIKYDEFDEIENMIVVDAKLSEGTALTSGQTTAKNQAGKGSLAFKPQKAKTVDETTSLDLPDEINQGTLIEIKSFYKLFGDGNDTFKSVKKLN
;
A
#
# COMPACT_ATOMS: atom_id res chain seq x y z
N MET A 1 46.59 -3.32 -0.60
CA MET A 1 46.75 -4.65 0.04
C MET A 1 45.67 -5.02 1.06
N ARG A 2 45.18 -4.11 1.93
CA ARG A 2 44.13 -4.43 2.93
C ARG A 2 42.76 -4.75 2.32
N HIS A 3 42.36 -4.07 1.24
CA HIS A 3 41.09 -4.34 0.54
C HIS A 3 41.07 -5.68 -0.23
N LEU A 4 42.22 -6.13 -0.74
CA LEU A 4 42.35 -7.41 -1.45
C LEU A 4 42.20 -8.61 -0.49
N LYS A 5 42.68 -8.49 0.74
CA LYS A 5 42.52 -9.52 1.78
C LYS A 5 41.07 -9.70 2.24
N ILE A 6 40.29 -8.62 2.31
CA ILE A 6 38.87 -8.68 2.68
C ILE A 6 38.05 -9.33 1.56
N LEU A 7 38.37 -9.01 0.29
CA LEU A 7 37.72 -9.64 -0.87
C LEU A 7 38.00 -11.15 -0.93
N ILE A 8 39.24 -11.57 -0.67
CA ILE A 8 39.64 -12.98 -0.66
C ILE A 8 38.98 -13.76 0.50
N LEU A 9 38.82 -13.14 1.68
CA LEU A 9 38.13 -13.75 2.82
C LEU A 9 36.61 -13.89 2.61
N LEU A 10 35.98 -12.95 1.91
CA LEU A 10 34.58 -13.06 1.47
C LEU A 10 34.41 -14.20 0.44
N LEU A 11 35.30 -14.28 -0.55
CA LEU A 11 35.28 -15.33 -1.57
C LEU A 11 35.49 -16.75 -1.02
N LEU A 12 36.32 -16.89 0.02
CA LEU A 12 36.58 -18.17 0.68
C LEU A 12 35.37 -18.67 1.50
N ASN A 13 34.68 -17.78 2.22
CA ASN A 13 33.48 -18.16 2.98
C ASN A 13 32.29 -18.52 2.08
N LEU A 14 32.16 -17.86 0.93
CA LEU A 14 31.13 -18.13 -0.08
C LEU A 14 31.31 -19.49 -0.80
N SER A 15 32.55 -19.97 -0.91
CA SER A 15 32.88 -21.22 -1.61
C SER A 15 32.36 -22.50 -0.93
N LEU A 16 32.13 -22.47 0.39
CA LEU A 16 31.73 -23.66 1.14
C LEU A 16 30.23 -24.00 1.03
N GLN A 17 29.38 -23.06 0.58
CA GLN A 17 27.94 -23.26 0.40
C GLN A 17 27.51 -23.46 -1.08
N ALA A 18 28.42 -23.28 -2.04
CA ALA A 18 28.06 -23.08 -3.45
C ALA A 18 28.37 -24.27 -4.40
N GLN A 19 28.39 -25.52 -3.91
CA GLN A 19 28.81 -26.66 -4.75
C GLN A 19 27.86 -27.03 -5.92
N ASN A 20 26.68 -26.41 -6.04
CA ASN A 20 25.81 -26.54 -7.23
C ASN A 20 25.69 -25.25 -8.09
N TYR A 21 26.44 -24.18 -7.78
CA TYR A 21 26.29 -22.85 -8.41
C TYR A 21 27.57 -22.29 -9.06
N CYS A 22 28.64 -23.09 -9.17
CA CYS A 22 30.01 -22.61 -9.43
C CYS A 22 30.24 -21.80 -10.72
N VAL A 23 29.43 -21.96 -11.77
CA VAL A 23 29.59 -21.16 -13.01
C VAL A 23 29.01 -19.74 -12.85
N ASN A 24 27.87 -19.63 -12.18
CA ASN A 24 27.17 -18.35 -12.03
C ASN A 24 27.81 -17.44 -10.98
N PHE A 25 28.42 -18.02 -9.95
CA PHE A 25 29.04 -17.26 -8.88
C PHE A 25 30.35 -16.57 -9.33
N THR A 26 31.15 -17.21 -10.17
CA THR A 26 32.40 -16.61 -10.69
C THR A 26 32.09 -15.44 -11.61
N ASP A 27 31.10 -15.58 -12.49
CA ASP A 27 30.63 -14.48 -13.33
C ASP A 27 30.03 -13.34 -12.49
N PHE A 28 29.26 -13.66 -11.46
CA PHE A 28 28.77 -12.69 -10.49
C PHE A 28 29.93 -11.96 -9.82
N VAL A 29 30.96 -12.65 -9.34
CA VAL A 29 32.11 -11.99 -8.72
C VAL A 29 32.90 -11.13 -9.72
N ASN A 30 33.06 -11.61 -10.97
CA ASN A 30 33.82 -10.91 -12.01
C ASN A 30 33.13 -9.62 -12.47
N ASP A 31 31.83 -9.69 -12.70
CA ASP A 31 30.98 -8.51 -12.94
C ASP A 31 31.13 -7.51 -11.78
N PHE A 32 31.34 -8.00 -10.56
CA PHE A 32 31.46 -7.18 -9.35
C PHE A 32 32.92 -6.89 -8.94
N SER A 33 33.90 -7.05 -9.83
CA SER A 33 35.33 -6.82 -9.54
C SER A 33 35.87 -5.45 -10.00
N ASP A 34 35.10 -4.69 -10.78
CA ASP A 34 35.55 -3.42 -11.39
C ASP A 34 35.36 -2.19 -10.47
N SER A 35 36.35 -1.29 -10.39
CA SER A 35 36.51 -0.29 -9.32
C SER A 35 35.46 0.86 -9.22
N LYS A 36 34.26 0.72 -9.83
CA LYS A 36 33.21 1.75 -9.91
C LYS A 36 31.91 1.39 -9.15
N PHE A 37 32.00 0.67 -8.04
CA PHE A 37 30.79 0.30 -7.28
C PHE A 37 30.15 1.46 -6.50
N PRO A 38 28.82 1.64 -6.61
CA PRO A 38 28.04 2.41 -5.66
C PRO A 38 28.21 1.85 -4.24
N ILE A 39 28.30 2.74 -3.25
CA ILE A 39 28.52 2.37 -1.85
C ILE A 39 27.33 1.53 -1.33
N GLU A 40 26.12 1.82 -1.80
CA GLU A 40 24.88 1.11 -1.47
C GLU A 40 24.94 -0.38 -1.86
N LEU A 41 25.53 -0.72 -3.00
CA LEU A 41 25.61 -2.11 -3.48
C LEU A 41 26.58 -2.96 -2.65
N LYS A 42 27.70 -2.36 -2.20
CA LYS A 42 28.64 -3.01 -1.26
C LYS A 42 28.02 -3.29 0.10
N LYS A 43 27.04 -2.47 0.49
CA LYS A 43 26.29 -2.67 1.74
C LYS A 43 25.26 -3.78 1.55
N LEU A 44 24.54 -3.79 0.43
CA LEU A 44 23.55 -4.81 0.07
C LEU A 44 24.16 -6.23 0.03
N LEU A 45 25.33 -6.37 -0.60
CA LEU A 45 26.03 -7.66 -0.72
C LEU A 45 26.58 -8.18 0.61
N LYS A 46 26.88 -7.29 1.58
CA LYS A 46 27.30 -7.70 2.92
C LYS A 46 26.16 -8.26 3.78
N GLU A 47 24.91 -8.00 3.40
CA GLU A 47 23.73 -8.31 4.21
C GLU A 47 23.04 -9.63 3.81
N SER A 48 23.22 -10.16 2.59
CA SER A 48 22.82 -11.55 2.25
C SER A 48 23.46 -12.10 0.95
N ASP A 49 24.48 -12.94 1.14
CA ASP A 49 25.37 -13.41 0.07
C ASP A 49 24.73 -14.43 -0.93
N ALA A 50 23.69 -15.17 -0.52
CA ALA A 50 23.04 -16.19 -1.36
C ALA A 50 21.75 -15.69 -2.06
N ASP A 51 21.11 -14.66 -1.50
CA ASP A 51 19.73 -14.29 -1.82
C ASP A 51 19.63 -13.38 -3.05
N TYR A 52 20.57 -12.46 -3.21
CA TYR A 52 20.62 -11.55 -4.36
C TYR A 52 21.26 -12.17 -5.60
N LEU A 53 22.06 -13.22 -5.45
CA LEU A 53 22.65 -13.97 -6.56
C LEU A 53 21.56 -14.58 -7.46
N THR A 54 20.47 -15.07 -6.85
CA THR A 54 19.34 -15.62 -7.60
C THR A 54 18.66 -14.54 -8.45
N ALA A 55 18.32 -13.40 -7.86
CA ALA A 55 17.74 -12.27 -8.58
C ALA A 55 18.67 -11.77 -9.71
N TRP A 56 19.97 -11.62 -9.43
CA TRP A 56 20.94 -11.19 -10.43
C TRP A 56 21.06 -12.17 -11.61
N ASN A 57 21.04 -13.49 -11.35
CA ASN A 57 21.07 -14.50 -12.40
C ASN A 57 19.86 -14.39 -13.33
N HIS A 58 18.67 -14.12 -12.78
CA HIS A 58 17.47 -13.88 -13.57
C HIS A 58 17.59 -12.62 -14.44
N LEU A 59 18.08 -11.51 -13.87
CA LEU A 59 18.30 -10.26 -14.64
C LEU A 59 19.34 -10.44 -15.76
N LYS A 60 20.43 -11.18 -15.49
CA LYS A 60 21.47 -11.51 -16.48
C LYS A 60 20.92 -12.37 -17.62
N ARG A 61 20.12 -13.40 -17.32
CA ARG A 61 19.45 -14.23 -18.33
C ARG A 61 18.45 -13.43 -19.16
N GLY A 62 17.78 -12.47 -18.54
CA GLY A 62 16.90 -11.49 -19.18
C GLY A 62 17.60 -10.53 -20.15
N GLY A 63 18.90 -10.66 -20.39
CA GLY A 63 19.63 -9.83 -21.33
C GLY A 63 19.80 -8.37 -20.88
N LEU A 64 19.53 -8.06 -19.61
CA LEU A 64 19.70 -6.71 -19.07
C LEU A 64 21.18 -6.33 -18.99
N ASP A 65 21.47 -5.08 -19.34
CA ASP A 65 22.81 -4.53 -19.28
C ASP A 65 23.35 -4.52 -17.83
N PHE A 66 24.65 -4.32 -17.71
CA PHE A 66 25.36 -4.37 -16.43
C PHE A 66 24.82 -3.35 -15.40
N GLU A 67 24.56 -2.12 -15.82
CA GLU A 67 24.09 -1.04 -14.95
C GLU A 67 22.69 -1.37 -14.42
N THR A 68 21.81 -1.85 -15.29
CA THR A 68 20.46 -2.27 -14.92
C THR A 68 20.48 -3.47 -13.97
N ARG A 69 21.24 -4.55 -14.26
CA ARG A 69 21.24 -5.77 -13.43
C ARG A 69 21.96 -5.62 -12.09
N THR A 70 22.79 -4.60 -11.94
CA THR A 70 23.49 -4.27 -10.69
C THR A 70 22.77 -3.19 -9.88
N ASN A 71 21.62 -2.70 -10.34
CA ASN A 71 20.81 -1.74 -9.61
C ASN A 71 20.30 -2.36 -8.28
N PRO A 72 20.70 -1.81 -7.11
CA PRO A 72 20.31 -2.39 -5.81
C PRO A 72 18.81 -2.44 -5.57
N GLU A 73 18.07 -1.41 -6.01
CA GLU A 73 16.62 -1.34 -5.85
C GLU A 73 15.92 -2.35 -6.77
N LEU A 74 16.41 -2.55 -7.99
CA LEU A 74 15.86 -3.55 -8.90
C LEU A 74 16.08 -4.97 -8.39
N LEU A 75 17.30 -5.27 -7.90
CA LEU A 75 17.63 -6.55 -7.27
C LEU A 75 16.75 -6.82 -6.05
N LYS A 76 16.52 -5.80 -5.22
CA LYS A 76 15.64 -5.88 -4.05
C LYS A 76 14.19 -6.10 -4.44
N LYS A 77 13.66 -5.39 -5.43
CA LYS A 77 12.30 -5.58 -5.94
C LYS A 77 12.11 -7.00 -6.48
N LEU A 78 13.03 -7.48 -7.32
CA LEU A 78 12.96 -8.84 -7.85
C LEU A 78 13.02 -9.86 -6.71
N ARG A 79 13.94 -9.71 -5.75
CA ARG A 79 14.03 -10.61 -4.58
C ARG A 79 12.74 -10.63 -3.76
N VAL A 80 12.21 -9.47 -3.39
CA VAL A 80 10.95 -9.36 -2.64
C VAL A 80 9.82 -10.06 -3.39
N ASP A 81 9.76 -9.90 -4.70
CA ASP A 81 8.79 -10.62 -5.49
C ASP A 81 9.07 -12.12 -5.47
N LEU A 82 10.33 -12.57 -5.69
CA LEU A 82 10.77 -13.98 -5.68
C LEU A 82 10.29 -14.73 -4.43
N ASP A 83 10.22 -13.99 -3.32
CA ASP A 83 9.81 -14.50 -2.01
C ASP A 83 8.31 -14.39 -1.72
N ASN A 84 7.59 -13.45 -2.36
CA ASN A 84 6.21 -13.08 -2.02
C ASN A 84 5.15 -13.54 -3.03
N THR A 85 5.35 -14.70 -3.65
CA THR A 85 4.33 -15.31 -4.50
C THR A 85 3.79 -16.58 -3.82
N LYS A 86 2.46 -16.79 -3.90
CA LYS A 86 1.79 -18.07 -3.55
C LYS A 86 2.26 -19.23 -4.46
N TYR A 87 3.06 -18.91 -5.47
CA TYR A 87 3.73 -19.76 -6.45
C TYR A 87 5.23 -19.49 -6.32
N GLY A 88 6.12 -20.40 -6.70
CA GLY A 88 7.54 -20.02 -6.80
C GLY A 88 7.72 -19.11 -8.02
N LEU A 89 8.40 -17.97 -7.93
CA LEU A 89 8.74 -17.23 -9.17
C LEU A 89 9.67 -18.01 -10.10
N GLN A 90 10.35 -19.03 -9.58
CA GLN A 90 11.02 -20.06 -10.37
C GLN A 90 10.05 -20.84 -11.28
N GLU A 91 8.74 -20.86 -11.00
CA GLU A 91 7.69 -21.51 -11.80
C GLU A 91 7.10 -20.56 -12.87
N ILE A 92 7.43 -19.26 -12.79
CA ILE A 92 6.95 -18.19 -13.68
C ILE A 92 8.03 -17.83 -14.69
N PHE A 93 9.29 -17.75 -14.25
CA PHE A 93 10.42 -17.55 -15.15
C PHE A 93 10.99 -18.92 -15.55
N GLU A 94 10.51 -19.51 -16.66
CA GLU A 94 11.26 -20.59 -17.33
C GLU A 94 12.52 -20.06 -18.03
N ALA A 95 12.86 -18.78 -17.80
CA ALA A 95 14.11 -18.12 -18.11
C ALA A 95 14.33 -17.92 -19.61
N ASP A 96 13.29 -17.45 -20.29
CA ASP A 96 13.51 -16.71 -21.53
C ASP A 96 13.80 -15.22 -21.25
N THR A 97 14.39 -14.56 -22.24
CA THR A 97 14.78 -13.15 -22.18
C THR A 97 13.56 -12.23 -22.08
N GLU A 98 12.41 -12.67 -22.60
CA GLU A 98 11.23 -11.84 -22.83
C GLU A 98 10.41 -11.66 -21.55
N GLU A 99 10.23 -12.71 -20.74
CA GLU A 99 9.51 -12.67 -19.46
C GLU A 99 10.13 -11.70 -18.44
N ILE A 100 11.48 -11.64 -18.38
CA ILE A 100 12.20 -10.71 -17.49
C ILE A 100 12.08 -9.26 -17.97
N LEU A 101 12.07 -9.04 -19.28
CA LEU A 101 11.85 -7.72 -19.85
C LEU A 101 10.42 -7.25 -19.59
N ILE A 102 9.42 -8.11 -19.76
CA ILE A 102 8.02 -7.84 -19.44
C ILE A 102 7.85 -7.57 -17.94
N TRP A 103 8.47 -8.36 -17.07
CA TRP A 103 8.45 -8.11 -15.62
C TRP A 103 9.01 -6.72 -15.29
N LYS A 104 10.17 -6.36 -15.87
CA LYS A 104 10.79 -5.05 -15.65
C LYS A 104 9.90 -3.93 -16.18
N GLN A 105 9.33 -4.08 -17.37
CA GLN A 105 8.40 -3.11 -17.96
C GLN A 105 7.18 -2.88 -17.07
N LEU A 106 6.57 -3.94 -16.51
CA LEU A 106 5.45 -3.82 -15.58
C LEU A 106 5.85 -3.14 -14.25
N LYS A 107 7.12 -3.24 -13.84
CA LYS A 107 7.65 -2.55 -12.65
C LYS A 107 7.92 -1.08 -12.89
N ASP A 108 8.35 -0.73 -14.09
CA ASP A 108 8.65 0.64 -14.49
C ASP A 108 7.35 1.39 -14.86
N ASP A 109 6.43 0.70 -15.53
CA ASP A 109 5.12 1.21 -15.94
C ASP A 109 4.00 0.17 -15.69
N PRO A 110 3.30 0.25 -14.55
CA PRO A 110 2.15 -0.60 -14.25
C PRO A 110 0.95 -0.42 -15.21
N PHE A 111 0.91 0.65 -16.01
CA PHE A 111 -0.15 0.94 -16.98
C PHE A 111 0.13 0.38 -18.38
N TYR A 112 1.34 -0.13 -18.63
CA TYR A 112 1.70 -0.95 -19.81
C TYR A 112 0.80 -2.20 -19.96
N ASN A 113 0.01 -2.52 -18.93
CA ASN A 113 -1.08 -3.52 -18.90
C ASN A 113 -1.98 -3.52 -20.16
N GLY A 114 -2.30 -2.36 -20.73
CA GLY A 114 -3.19 -2.26 -21.90
C GLY A 114 -2.59 -2.78 -23.21
N GLU A 115 -1.25 -2.79 -23.32
CA GLU A 115 -0.53 -3.32 -24.48
C GLU A 115 -0.27 -4.82 -24.32
N LEU A 116 0.07 -5.27 -23.10
CA LEU A 116 0.30 -6.69 -22.80
C LEU A 116 -0.89 -7.61 -23.15
N ILE A 117 -2.14 -7.14 -22.95
CA ILE A 117 -3.36 -7.93 -23.24
C ILE A 117 -3.51 -8.23 -24.74
N LYS A 118 -2.92 -7.40 -25.61
CA LYS A 118 -2.96 -7.62 -27.06
C LYS A 118 -1.88 -8.60 -27.51
N GLU A 119 -0.85 -8.80 -26.71
CA GLU A 119 0.40 -9.46 -27.09
C GLU A 119 0.58 -10.83 -26.42
N THR A 120 -0.13 -11.13 -25.32
CA THR A 120 -0.04 -12.44 -24.66
C THR A 120 -1.38 -12.97 -24.13
N THR A 121 -1.57 -14.27 -24.27
CA THR A 121 -2.67 -15.03 -23.64
C THR A 121 -2.21 -15.84 -22.44
N ASP A 122 -0.93 -15.71 -22.03
CA ASP A 122 -0.38 -16.47 -20.90
C ASP A 122 -1.07 -16.10 -19.59
N PRO A 123 -1.80 -17.03 -18.95
CA PRO A 123 -2.49 -16.79 -17.69
C PRO A 123 -1.58 -16.34 -16.54
N LYS A 124 -0.27 -16.64 -16.58
CA LYS A 124 0.71 -16.22 -15.56
C LYS A 124 1.01 -14.73 -15.68
N LEU A 125 1.38 -14.27 -16.88
CA LEU A 125 1.66 -12.86 -17.18
C LEU A 125 0.42 -11.99 -16.99
N LEU A 126 -0.75 -12.48 -17.40
CA LEU A 126 -2.02 -11.79 -17.20
C LEU A 126 -2.39 -11.60 -15.72
N LYS A 127 -2.05 -12.55 -14.83
CA LYS A 127 -2.23 -12.36 -13.38
C LYS A 127 -1.23 -11.35 -12.79
N TRP A 128 -0.02 -11.33 -13.32
CA TRP A 128 1.05 -10.47 -12.84
C TRP A 128 0.82 -9.00 -13.20
N LYS A 129 0.44 -8.72 -14.46
CA LYS A 129 0.05 -7.36 -14.85
C LYS A 129 -1.09 -6.85 -13.98
N ASP A 130 -2.08 -7.70 -13.66
CA ASP A 130 -3.20 -7.32 -12.81
C ASP A 130 -2.70 -7.01 -11.40
N ARG A 131 -1.83 -7.84 -10.82
CA ARG A 131 -1.22 -7.59 -9.50
C ARG A 131 -0.46 -6.27 -9.45
N GLU A 132 0.41 -5.99 -10.41
CA GLU A 132 1.21 -4.76 -10.41
C GLU A 132 0.35 -3.52 -10.67
N PHE A 133 -0.62 -3.63 -11.58
CA PHE A 133 -1.65 -2.60 -11.76
C PHE A 133 -2.43 -2.34 -10.47
N PHE A 134 -2.91 -3.39 -9.79
CA PHE A 134 -3.61 -3.26 -8.51
C PHE A 134 -2.73 -2.63 -7.44
N LYS A 135 -1.46 -3.03 -7.30
CA LYS A 135 -0.53 -2.38 -6.38
C LYS A 135 -0.38 -0.90 -6.66
N ALA A 136 -0.21 -0.53 -7.93
CA ALA A 136 -0.05 0.87 -8.33
C ALA A 136 -1.32 1.69 -8.08
N VAL A 137 -2.49 1.17 -8.44
CA VAL A 137 -3.78 1.84 -8.22
C VAL A 137 -4.11 1.92 -6.73
N THR A 138 -3.85 0.87 -5.94
CA THR A 138 -4.01 0.90 -4.48
C THR A 138 -3.11 1.95 -3.86
N LYS A 139 -1.81 1.96 -4.22
CA LYS A 139 -0.88 2.98 -3.72
C LYS A 139 -1.35 4.40 -4.07
N LYS A 140 -1.79 4.62 -5.31
CA LYS A 140 -2.34 5.92 -5.73
C LYS A 140 -3.56 6.30 -4.90
N GLY A 141 -4.44 5.33 -4.62
CA GLY A 141 -5.59 5.50 -3.73
C GLY A 141 -5.20 5.91 -2.32
N ASP A 142 -4.25 5.19 -1.71
CA ASP A 142 -3.75 5.47 -0.37
C ASP A 142 -3.09 6.86 -0.29
N ASP A 143 -2.27 7.21 -1.28
CA ASP A 143 -1.60 8.51 -1.37
C ASP A 143 -2.64 9.65 -1.51
N PHE A 144 -3.68 9.45 -2.31
CA PHE A 144 -4.80 10.39 -2.42
C PHE A 144 -5.58 10.53 -1.10
N GLU A 145 -5.90 9.42 -0.44
CA GLU A 145 -6.59 9.42 0.84
C GLU A 145 -5.84 10.23 1.90
N ILE A 146 -4.53 9.99 2.04
CA ILE A 146 -3.66 10.73 2.96
C ILE A 146 -3.64 12.22 2.60
N ALA A 147 -3.50 12.55 1.32
CA ALA A 147 -3.49 13.93 0.86
C ALA A 147 -4.81 14.64 1.21
N MET A 148 -5.95 14.01 0.97
CA MET A 148 -7.26 14.58 1.28
C MET A 148 -7.47 14.73 2.79
N LEU A 149 -7.07 13.72 3.58
CA LEU A 149 -7.11 13.80 5.04
C LEU A 149 -6.31 15.01 5.56
N ASN A 150 -5.09 15.21 5.07
CA ASN A 150 -4.24 16.33 5.48
C ASN A 150 -4.86 17.70 5.12
N LYS A 151 -5.50 17.80 3.95
CA LYS A 151 -6.18 19.03 3.54
C LYS A 151 -7.39 19.35 4.42
N VAL A 152 -8.23 18.36 4.74
CA VAL A 152 -9.41 18.60 5.60
C VAL A 152 -9.04 18.83 7.06
N LYS A 153 -7.94 18.24 7.55
CA LYS A 153 -7.39 18.52 8.90
C LYS A 153 -7.08 19.98 9.12
N ALA A 154 -6.59 20.66 8.08
CA ALA A 154 -6.28 22.08 8.14
C ALA A 154 -7.53 22.97 8.26
N ARG A 155 -8.75 22.40 8.15
CA ARG A 155 -10.04 23.11 8.21
C ARG A 155 -10.11 24.33 7.29
N THR A 156 -9.41 24.26 6.17
CA THR A 156 -9.27 25.34 5.18
C THR A 156 -9.17 24.73 3.78
N GLY A 157 -9.38 25.54 2.75
CA GLY A 157 -9.26 25.12 1.37
C GLY A 157 -10.52 24.45 0.78
N PRO A 158 -10.52 24.19 -0.53
CA PRO A 158 -11.73 23.80 -1.26
C PRO A 158 -12.29 22.44 -0.81
N GLU A 159 -11.46 21.52 -0.35
CA GLU A 159 -11.87 20.22 0.18
C GLU A 159 -12.74 20.37 1.43
N TYR A 160 -12.30 21.19 2.39
CA TYR A 160 -13.01 21.43 3.64
C TYR A 160 -14.26 22.29 3.43
N GLU A 161 -14.18 23.35 2.62
CA GLU A 161 -15.35 24.18 2.31
C GLU A 161 -16.46 23.35 1.67
N LYS A 162 -16.12 22.41 0.78
CA LYS A 162 -17.11 21.51 0.19
C LYS A 162 -17.75 20.58 1.22
N LEU A 163 -16.99 20.10 2.20
CA LEU A 163 -17.55 19.35 3.32
C LEU A 163 -18.49 20.21 4.16
N LYS A 164 -18.09 21.45 4.48
CA LYS A 164 -18.86 22.40 5.28
C LYS A 164 -20.18 22.81 4.62
N GLU A 165 -20.20 22.98 3.30
CA GLU A 165 -21.44 23.18 2.53
C GLU A 165 -22.45 22.03 2.73
N LEU A 166 -21.96 20.78 2.81
CA LEU A 166 -22.79 19.58 2.91
C LEU A 166 -23.05 19.13 4.35
N ILE A 167 -22.24 19.61 5.29
CA ILE A 167 -22.23 19.27 6.71
C ILE A 167 -22.11 20.60 7.48
N PRO A 168 -23.22 21.33 7.69
CA PRO A 168 -23.18 22.67 8.29
C PRO A 168 -22.60 22.70 9.72
N ASP A 169 -22.65 21.57 10.44
CA ASP A 169 -22.13 21.42 11.79
C ASP A 169 -20.68 20.88 11.83
N ILE A 170 -19.95 20.80 10.71
CA ILE A 170 -18.62 20.16 10.66
C ILE A 170 -17.59 20.87 11.54
N ASP A 171 -17.68 22.20 11.70
CA ASP A 171 -16.78 22.98 12.55
C ASP A 171 -16.88 22.58 14.04
N GLN A 172 -18.04 22.05 14.44
CA GLN A 172 -18.30 21.60 15.82
C GLN A 172 -17.84 20.14 16.04
N ARG A 173 -17.53 19.41 14.97
CA ARG A 173 -17.14 18.00 15.04
C ARG A 173 -15.64 17.84 15.29
N LYS A 174 -15.27 16.70 15.87
CA LYS A 174 -13.87 16.25 16.06
C LYS A 174 -13.51 15.22 15.00
N LEU A 175 -12.31 15.30 14.45
CA LEU A 175 -11.85 14.38 13.41
C LEU A 175 -11.02 13.26 14.02
N VAL A 176 -11.34 12.02 13.65
CA VAL A 176 -10.49 10.85 13.89
C VAL A 176 -10.34 10.09 12.58
N SER A 177 -9.12 9.71 12.22
CA SER A 177 -8.83 8.97 10.99
C SER A 177 -8.63 7.48 11.25
N GLN A 178 -8.75 6.69 10.17
CA GLN A 178 -8.45 5.25 10.18
C GLN A 178 -9.21 4.50 11.28
N MET A 179 -10.46 4.87 11.52
CA MET A 179 -11.27 4.21 12.54
C MET A 179 -11.79 2.88 12.02
N GLN A 180 -11.69 1.84 12.85
CA GLN A 180 -12.18 0.51 12.50
C GLN A 180 -13.48 0.25 13.26
N PHE A 181 -14.50 -0.20 12.54
CA PHE A 181 -15.79 -0.52 13.14
C PHE A 181 -16.23 -1.92 12.76
N CYS A 182 -16.86 -2.60 13.71
CA CYS A 182 -17.60 -3.83 13.42
C CYS A 182 -18.83 -3.49 12.60
N LEU A 183 -19.10 -4.30 11.58
CA LEU A 183 -20.30 -4.20 10.77
C LEU A 183 -21.53 -4.70 11.57
N PRO A 184 -22.74 -4.34 11.14
CA PRO A 184 -23.97 -4.74 11.82
C PRO A 184 -24.07 -6.25 12.04
N GLY A 185 -24.47 -6.65 13.24
CA GLY A 185 -24.56 -8.07 13.64
C GLY A 185 -23.25 -8.67 14.17
N PHE A 186 -22.14 -7.94 14.15
CA PHE A 186 -20.86 -8.37 14.72
C PHE A 186 -20.51 -7.54 15.95
N LEU A 187 -19.88 -8.19 16.93
CA LEU A 187 -19.34 -7.55 18.14
C LEU A 187 -17.81 -7.67 18.15
N PRO A 188 -17.09 -6.75 18.82
CA PRO A 188 -15.66 -6.90 19.01
C PRO A 188 -15.32 -8.23 19.71
N PRO A 189 -14.24 -8.93 19.30
CA PRO A 189 -13.27 -8.54 18.29
C PRO A 189 -13.62 -9.12 16.90
N CYS A 190 -14.41 -8.39 16.11
CA CYS A 190 -14.83 -8.68 14.73
C CYS A 190 -13.65 -8.73 13.73
N ASN A 191 -12.85 -9.79 13.79
CA ASN A 191 -11.54 -9.88 13.13
C ASN A 191 -11.58 -10.55 11.76
N ALA A 192 -12.67 -11.23 11.38
CA ALA A 192 -12.71 -11.92 10.10
C ALA A 192 -13.00 -10.93 8.95
N LYS A 193 -12.55 -11.32 7.75
CA LYS A 193 -12.82 -10.55 6.53
C LYS A 193 -14.33 -10.43 6.33
N GLY A 194 -14.82 -9.21 6.21
CA GLY A 194 -16.25 -8.93 6.04
C GLY A 194 -17.01 -8.72 7.36
N GLU A 195 -16.34 -8.76 8.52
CA GLU A 195 -16.96 -8.41 9.81
C GLU A 195 -16.70 -6.96 10.23
N PHE A 196 -15.76 -6.28 9.56
CA PHE A 196 -15.38 -4.91 9.88
C PHE A 196 -15.10 -4.10 8.61
N PHE A 197 -15.10 -2.78 8.76
CA PHE A 197 -14.58 -1.86 7.77
C PHE A 197 -13.71 -0.80 8.46
N ILE A 198 -12.85 -0.15 7.66
CA ILE A 198 -12.01 0.96 8.08
C ILE A 198 -12.55 2.21 7.39
N ALA A 199 -12.84 3.25 8.17
CA ALA A 199 -13.24 4.56 7.70
C ALA A 199 -12.01 5.46 7.60
N ASP A 200 -11.87 6.14 6.47
CA ASP A 200 -10.72 7.00 6.20
C ASP A 200 -10.77 8.22 7.13
N GLN A 201 -11.96 8.82 7.27
CA GLN A 201 -12.23 9.99 8.10
C GLN A 201 -13.56 9.84 8.85
N VAL A 202 -13.56 10.11 10.15
CA VAL A 202 -14.75 10.11 11.01
C VAL A 202 -14.87 11.44 11.74
N TRP A 203 -16.00 12.13 11.53
CA TRP A 203 -16.31 13.41 12.13
C TRP A 203 -17.37 13.23 13.23
N ILE A 204 -16.93 13.27 14.47
CA ILE A 204 -17.73 12.94 15.65
C ILE A 204 -18.29 14.20 16.26
N LYS A 205 -19.59 14.21 16.52
CA LYS A 205 -20.26 15.27 17.27
C LYS A 205 -20.43 14.83 18.72
N TYR A 206 -20.16 15.75 19.62
CA TYR A 206 -20.42 15.61 21.05
C TYR A 206 -21.58 16.53 21.43
N ASP A 207 -22.38 16.13 22.40
CA ASP A 207 -23.46 16.93 22.93
C ASP A 207 -22.98 17.94 24.00
N GLU A 208 -23.92 18.57 24.71
CA GLU A 208 -23.62 19.56 25.76
C GLU A 208 -23.03 18.96 27.05
N PHE A 209 -23.07 17.64 27.20
CA PHE A 209 -22.52 16.88 28.32
C PHE A 209 -21.22 16.17 27.95
N ASP A 210 -20.61 16.54 26.81
CA ASP A 210 -19.41 15.92 26.26
C ASP A 210 -19.60 14.43 25.90
N GLU A 211 -20.85 13.97 25.73
CA GLU A 211 -21.16 12.60 25.29
C GLU A 211 -21.20 12.49 23.75
N ILE A 212 -20.84 11.33 23.21
CA ILE A 212 -20.86 11.10 21.76
C ILE A 212 -22.31 11.07 21.25
N GLU A 213 -22.68 12.05 20.42
CA GLU A 213 -24.02 12.15 19.83
C GLU A 213 -24.14 11.30 18.55
N ASN A 214 -23.26 11.52 17.58
CA ASN A 214 -23.24 10.79 16.30
C ASN A 214 -21.93 11.03 15.54
N MET A 215 -21.71 10.22 14.51
CA MET A 215 -20.62 10.40 13.56
C MET A 215 -21.08 10.64 12.13
N ILE A 216 -20.21 11.29 11.37
CA ILE A 216 -20.26 11.31 9.91
C ILE A 216 -19.00 10.62 9.39
N VAL A 217 -19.18 9.70 8.44
CA VAL A 217 -18.07 9.02 7.77
C VAL A 217 -17.82 9.68 6.42
N VAL A 218 -16.56 9.98 6.12
CA VAL A 218 -16.12 10.50 4.82
C VAL A 218 -15.00 9.60 4.32
N ASP A 219 -15.26 8.85 3.24
CA ASP A 219 -14.23 8.03 2.59
C ASP A 219 -13.72 8.70 1.32
N ALA A 220 -12.40 8.72 1.17
CA ALA A 220 -11.71 9.24 0.01
C ALA A 220 -11.63 8.18 -1.09
N LYS A 221 -11.86 8.60 -2.35
CA LYS A 221 -11.74 7.72 -3.51
C LYS A 221 -11.15 8.48 -4.70
N LEU A 222 -10.32 7.81 -5.50
CA LEU A 222 -9.64 8.45 -6.63
C LEU A 222 -10.58 9.14 -7.61
N SER A 223 -11.78 8.59 -7.83
CA SER A 223 -12.80 9.23 -8.65
C SER A 223 -14.22 8.98 -8.14
N GLU A 224 -15.20 9.73 -8.67
CA GLU A 224 -16.61 9.50 -8.38
C GLU A 224 -17.05 8.07 -8.73
N GLY A 225 -16.49 7.49 -9.79
CA GLY A 225 -16.84 6.16 -10.28
C GLY A 225 -16.23 5.01 -9.46
N THR A 226 -15.22 5.26 -8.63
CA THR A 226 -14.55 4.21 -7.85
C THR A 226 -15.52 3.56 -6.86
N ALA A 227 -15.83 2.27 -7.01
CA ALA A 227 -16.79 1.59 -6.14
C ALA A 227 -16.36 1.58 -4.67
N LEU A 228 -17.34 1.58 -3.76
CA LEU A 228 -17.08 1.27 -2.35
C LEU A 228 -16.77 -0.23 -2.21
N THR A 229 -15.94 -0.57 -1.22
CA THR A 229 -15.78 -1.96 -0.81
C THR A 229 -17.09 -2.51 -0.23
N SER A 230 -17.21 -3.84 -0.11
CA SER A 230 -18.39 -4.46 0.51
C SER A 230 -18.61 -3.98 1.95
N GLY A 231 -17.54 -3.87 2.75
CA GLY A 231 -17.62 -3.36 4.13
C GLY A 231 -18.10 -1.90 4.19
N GLN A 232 -17.52 -1.02 3.37
CA GLN A 232 -17.96 0.37 3.26
C GLN A 232 -19.42 0.48 2.80
N THR A 233 -19.86 -0.37 1.87
CA THR A 233 -21.26 -0.41 1.41
C THR A 233 -22.21 -0.81 2.54
N THR A 234 -21.84 -1.83 3.33
CA THR A 234 -22.62 -2.27 4.49
C THR A 234 -22.69 -1.17 5.55
N ALA A 235 -21.58 -0.49 5.84
CA ALA A 235 -21.54 0.63 6.77
C ALA A 235 -22.39 1.82 6.29
N LYS A 236 -22.26 2.21 5.01
CA LYS A 236 -23.10 3.24 4.37
C LYS A 236 -24.59 2.93 4.53
N ASN A 237 -25.00 1.67 4.42
CA ASN A 237 -26.41 1.28 4.56
C ASN A 237 -26.97 1.50 5.97
N GLN A 238 -26.13 1.72 6.98
CA GLN A 238 -26.54 2.12 8.34
C GLN A 238 -26.68 3.63 8.53
N ALA A 239 -26.26 4.44 7.56
CA ALA A 239 -26.38 5.89 7.64
C ALA A 239 -27.85 6.32 7.83
N GLY A 240 -28.12 7.06 8.91
CA GLY A 240 -29.45 7.52 9.32
C GLY A 240 -30.36 6.42 9.87
N LYS A 241 -29.83 5.22 10.16
CA LYS A 241 -30.63 4.05 10.58
C LYS A 241 -30.06 3.33 11.79
N GLY A 242 -28.76 3.41 12.04
CA GLY A 242 -28.12 2.58 13.04
C GLY A 242 -26.75 3.07 13.47
N SER A 243 -26.13 2.26 14.33
CA SER A 243 -24.83 2.52 14.93
C SER A 243 -23.85 1.42 14.56
N LEU A 244 -22.56 1.72 14.64
CA LEU A 244 -21.50 0.72 14.54
C LEU A 244 -20.63 0.72 15.80
N ALA A 245 -20.14 -0.46 16.17
CA ALA A 245 -19.29 -0.63 17.34
C ALA A 245 -17.82 -0.37 16.98
N PHE A 246 -17.14 0.46 17.77
CA PHE A 246 -15.71 0.66 17.64
C PHE A 246 -14.95 -0.65 17.92
N LYS A 247 -14.12 -1.07 16.97
CA LYS A 247 -13.44 -2.38 16.98
C LYS A 247 -12.18 -2.45 17.86
N PRO A 248 -11.23 -1.50 17.78
CA PRO A 248 -9.94 -1.61 18.46
C PRO A 248 -10.06 -1.64 19.99
N GLN A 249 -9.14 -2.36 20.65
CA GLN A 249 -8.99 -2.34 22.12
C GLN A 249 -8.40 -1.03 22.63
N LYS A 250 -7.50 -0.44 21.84
CA LYS A 250 -6.89 0.84 22.20
C LYS A 250 -7.89 1.96 21.90
N ALA A 251 -8.24 2.70 22.95
CA ALA A 251 -9.14 3.84 22.83
C ALA A 251 -8.59 4.92 21.89
N LYS A 252 -9.50 5.69 21.28
CA LYS A 252 -9.17 6.94 20.61
C LYS A 252 -9.43 8.09 21.56
N THR A 253 -8.45 8.95 21.74
CA THR A 253 -8.47 10.00 22.77
C THR A 253 -8.15 11.38 22.20
N VAL A 254 -7.82 11.53 20.91
CA VAL A 254 -7.32 12.79 20.34
C VAL A 254 -8.12 13.21 19.11
N ASP A 255 -8.47 14.49 19.04
CA ASP A 255 -8.97 15.17 17.84
C ASP A 255 -7.81 15.52 16.90
N GLU A 256 -7.80 14.94 15.71
CA GLU A 256 -6.71 15.12 14.75
C GLU A 256 -6.71 16.49 14.05
N THR A 257 -7.74 17.33 14.23
CA THR A 257 -7.73 18.71 13.73
C THR A 257 -7.04 19.69 14.67
N THR A 258 -7.11 19.45 15.97
CA THR A 258 -6.56 20.36 17.00
C THR A 258 -5.38 19.76 17.76
N SER A 259 -5.17 18.44 17.67
CA SER A 259 -4.24 17.67 18.50
C SER A 259 -4.52 17.76 20.00
N LEU A 260 -5.75 18.13 20.37
CA LEU A 260 -6.24 18.12 21.75
C LEU A 260 -7.01 16.83 22.04
N ASP A 261 -7.21 16.56 23.33
CA ASP A 261 -8.00 15.41 23.75
C ASP A 261 -9.46 15.52 23.26
N LEU A 262 -10.06 14.37 22.96
CA LEU A 262 -11.49 14.25 22.72
C LEU A 262 -12.24 14.52 24.04
N PRO A 263 -13.45 15.10 23.98
CA PRO A 263 -14.28 15.30 25.17
C PRO A 263 -14.55 13.99 25.95
N ASP A 264 -14.86 12.92 25.22
CA ASP A 264 -14.92 11.55 25.73
C ASP A 264 -14.09 10.60 24.86
N GLU A 265 -13.47 9.61 25.49
CA GLU A 265 -12.66 8.63 24.80
C GLU A 265 -13.50 7.53 24.14
N ILE A 266 -13.08 7.08 22.96
CA ILE A 266 -13.82 6.06 22.22
C ILE A 266 -13.22 4.70 22.54
N ASN A 267 -13.88 4.00 23.45
CA ASN A 267 -13.50 2.67 23.90
C ASN A 267 -14.01 1.55 23.00
N GLN A 268 -13.41 0.35 23.12
CA GLN A 268 -13.86 -0.82 22.37
C GLN A 268 -15.33 -1.11 22.66
N GLY A 269 -16.11 -1.31 21.60
CA GLY A 269 -17.54 -1.60 21.73
C GLY A 269 -18.43 -0.37 21.85
N THR A 270 -17.87 0.84 21.97
CA THR A 270 -18.66 2.08 21.90
C THR A 270 -19.46 2.10 20.61
N LEU A 271 -20.79 2.16 20.74
CA LEU A 271 -21.72 2.26 19.63
C LEU A 271 -21.87 3.73 19.25
N ILE A 272 -21.60 4.05 17.99
CA ILE A 272 -21.71 5.42 17.48
C ILE A 272 -22.70 5.43 16.32
N GLU A 273 -23.73 6.25 16.42
CA GLU A 273 -24.73 6.42 15.35
C GLU A 273 -24.07 7.00 14.10
N ILE A 274 -24.32 6.39 12.94
CA ILE A 274 -23.88 6.97 11.67
C ILE A 274 -24.96 7.94 11.18
N LYS A 275 -24.77 9.24 11.34
CA LYS A 275 -25.72 10.25 10.82
C LYS A 275 -25.75 10.27 9.30
N SER A 276 -24.58 10.21 8.65
CA SER A 276 -24.46 10.27 7.20
C SER A 276 -23.12 9.72 6.72
N PHE A 277 -23.09 9.28 5.46
CA PHE A 277 -21.90 8.76 4.80
C PHE A 277 -21.63 9.59 3.54
N TYR A 278 -20.39 10.03 3.38
CA TYR A 278 -19.97 10.84 2.25
C TYR A 278 -18.80 10.19 1.51
N LYS A 279 -18.75 10.49 0.22
CA LYS A 279 -17.62 10.18 -0.64
C LYS A 279 -16.92 11.47 -1.01
N LEU A 280 -15.66 11.60 -0.61
CA LEU A 280 -14.76 12.63 -1.09
C LEU A 280 -14.00 12.04 -2.28
N PHE A 281 -14.01 12.70 -3.43
CA PHE A 281 -13.41 12.11 -4.63
C PHE A 281 -12.66 13.08 -5.52
N GLY A 282 -11.68 12.51 -6.22
CA GLY A 282 -10.87 13.22 -7.20
C GLY A 282 -11.33 13.05 -8.64
N ASP A 283 -10.45 13.42 -9.57
CA ASP A 283 -10.59 13.25 -11.01
C ASP A 283 -9.97 11.94 -11.55
N GLY A 284 -9.35 11.14 -10.68
CA GLY A 284 -8.57 9.95 -11.03
C GLY A 284 -7.06 10.20 -11.13
N ASN A 285 -6.63 11.46 -11.05
CA ASN A 285 -5.25 11.94 -11.17
C ASN A 285 -4.86 12.84 -9.97
N ASP A 286 -5.21 12.37 -8.78
CA ASP A 286 -4.79 12.92 -7.48
C ASP A 286 -5.26 14.36 -7.20
N THR A 287 -6.16 14.89 -8.04
CA THR A 287 -6.74 16.21 -7.87
C THR A 287 -8.13 16.10 -7.29
N PHE A 288 -8.40 16.84 -6.21
CA PHE A 288 -9.74 16.92 -5.61
C PHE A 288 -10.76 17.45 -6.61
N LYS A 289 -11.94 16.82 -6.65
CA LYS A 289 -13.04 17.22 -7.53
C LYS A 289 -14.26 17.67 -6.76
N SER A 290 -14.78 16.84 -5.85
CA SER A 290 -15.98 17.18 -5.08
C SER A 290 -16.20 16.22 -3.91
N VAL A 291 -17.26 16.48 -3.16
CA VAL A 291 -17.82 15.59 -2.13
C VAL A 291 -19.28 15.29 -2.50
N LYS A 292 -19.72 14.06 -2.25
CA LYS A 292 -21.10 13.62 -2.47
C LYS A 292 -21.62 12.86 -1.27
N LYS A 293 -22.80 13.24 -0.79
CA LYS A 293 -23.55 12.45 0.18
C LYS A 293 -24.02 11.15 -0.47
N LEU A 294 -23.79 10.02 0.18
CA LEU A 294 -24.25 8.73 -0.27
C LEU A 294 -25.54 8.38 0.47
N ASN A 295 -26.59 8.09 -0.29
CA ASN A 295 -27.86 7.59 0.20
C ASN A 295 -27.82 6.07 0.32
#